data_AF-A0A5B8MKU5-F1
#
_entry.id   AF-A0A5B8MKU5-F1
#
_cell.length_a   1.000
_cell.length_b   1.000
_cell.length_c   1.000
_cell.angle_alpha   90.00
_cell.angle_beta   90.00
_cell.angle_gamma   90.00
#
_symmetry.space_group_name_H-M   'P 1'
#
loop_
_entity.id
_entity.type
_entity.pdbx_description
1 polymer ?
#
loop_
_entity_poly.entity_id
_entity_poly.type
_entity_poly.pdbx_seq_one_letter_code
_entity_poly.pdbx_strand_id
1 'polypeptide(L)'
;MACRVALRAALEWRKGATGGSGVRTLTTSSTSSTAQQVGSESAAKPARGGGVLPWALAVAGMIPFAALTPIGAEALGGVEELKQVPGLECVLARSSELQRTYAATIVSFLGAVHWGTALAQPPVGGSPARFVSLRYLWGVSPSLLAWGSLALPEVWCYSGMIGSLLSCYAVDRAAVKRNLLPNWYLPIRTSATTVATLSLGCSLYLAWSKMSQRAKAARGRTGSDS
;
A
#
# COMPACT_ATOMS: atom_id res chain seq x y z
N MET A 1 -12.77 -5.60 -31.56
CA MET A 1 -13.93 -4.87 -30.99
C MET A 1 -13.51 -3.76 -30.02
N ALA A 2 -12.55 -3.97 -29.10
CA ALA A 2 -12.10 -2.98 -28.11
C ALA A 2 -11.56 -1.64 -28.68
N CYS A 3 -10.84 -1.66 -29.81
CA CYS A 3 -10.26 -0.46 -30.42
C CYS A 3 -11.32 0.57 -30.88
N ARG A 4 -12.51 0.11 -31.29
CA ARG A 4 -13.60 1.01 -31.74
C ARG A 4 -14.30 1.71 -30.57
N VAL A 5 -14.28 1.12 -29.37
CA VAL A 5 -14.87 1.73 -28.17
C VAL A 5 -13.97 2.81 -27.61
N ALA A 6 -12.65 2.58 -27.56
CA ALA A 6 -11.66 3.57 -27.12
C ALA A 6 -11.63 4.81 -28.03
N LEU A 7 -11.74 4.62 -29.35
CA LEU A 7 -11.74 5.74 -30.30
C LEU A 7 -13.00 6.62 -30.18
N ARG A 8 -14.17 6.02 -29.90
CA ARG A 8 -15.40 6.79 -29.65
C ARG A 8 -15.32 7.60 -28.35
N ALA A 9 -14.78 7.03 -27.28
CA ALA A 9 -14.60 7.74 -26.01
C ALA A 9 -13.66 8.96 -26.14
N ALA A 10 -12.57 8.83 -26.91
CA ALA A 10 -11.62 9.91 -27.15
C ALA A 10 -12.21 11.07 -28.00
N LEU A 11 -13.11 10.75 -28.95
CA LEU A 11 -13.75 11.75 -29.79
C LEU A 11 -14.84 12.54 -29.06
N GLU A 12 -15.58 11.90 -28.14
CA GLU A 12 -16.58 12.58 -27.32
C GLU A 12 -15.92 13.52 -26.30
N TRP A 13 -14.78 13.13 -25.71
CA TRP A 13 -14.03 14.00 -24.80
C TRP A 13 -13.54 15.30 -25.48
N ARG A 14 -13.12 15.22 -26.76
CA ARG A 14 -12.65 16.39 -27.51
C ARG A 14 -13.76 17.39 -27.85
N LYS A 15 -15.01 16.94 -28.00
CA LYS A 15 -16.16 17.81 -28.28
C LYS A 15 -16.59 18.62 -27.06
N GLY A 16 -16.47 18.07 -25.86
CA GLY A 16 -16.80 18.77 -24.61
C GLY A 16 -15.85 19.93 -24.27
N ALA A 17 -14.63 19.92 -24.79
CA ALA A 17 -13.58 20.88 -24.40
C ALA A 17 -13.59 22.21 -25.20
N THR A 18 -14.46 22.37 -26.21
CA THR A 18 -14.45 23.56 -27.11
C THR A 18 -15.67 24.48 -26.96
N GLY A 19 -16.61 24.18 -26.08
CA GLY A 19 -17.80 25.02 -25.83
C GLY A 19 -17.68 25.83 -24.54
N GLY A 20 -16.98 26.98 -24.58
CA GLY A 20 -16.85 27.83 -23.38
C GLY A 20 -16.20 29.19 -23.56
N SER A 21 -16.31 29.83 -24.74
CA SER A 21 -15.97 31.26 -24.90
C SER A 21 -17.24 32.10 -24.73
N GLY A 22 -17.43 32.65 -23.53
CA GLY A 22 -18.51 33.57 -23.20
C GLY A 22 -17.97 34.81 -22.49
N VAL A 23 -17.62 35.80 -23.29
CA VAL A 23 -17.25 37.18 -22.92
C VAL A 23 -18.24 37.77 -21.92
N ARG A 24 -17.73 38.37 -20.83
CA ARG A 24 -18.47 39.36 -20.02
C ARG A 24 -17.56 40.53 -19.64
N THR A 25 -17.64 41.54 -20.50
CA THR A 25 -17.57 43.00 -20.29
C THR A 25 -17.05 43.50 -18.94
N LEU A 26 -15.90 44.17 -19.00
CA LEU A 26 -15.39 45.09 -17.98
C LEU A 26 -16.32 46.30 -17.85
N THR A 27 -16.81 46.60 -16.65
CA THR A 27 -17.31 47.93 -16.30
C THR A 27 -16.69 48.36 -14.98
N THR A 28 -15.90 49.42 -15.07
CA THR A 28 -15.30 50.17 -13.98
C THR A 28 -16.35 51.05 -13.31
N SER A 29 -16.43 51.00 -11.97
CA SER A 29 -16.83 52.16 -11.17
C SER A 29 -16.36 51.99 -9.72
N SER A 30 -15.39 52.82 -9.36
CA SER A 30 -14.87 53.06 -8.03
C SER A 30 -15.91 53.81 -7.20
N THR A 31 -16.30 53.31 -6.01
CA THR A 31 -16.65 54.19 -4.88
C THR A 31 -16.52 53.47 -3.54
N SER A 32 -16.04 54.23 -2.58
CA SER A 32 -15.60 53.92 -1.23
C SER A 32 -16.64 53.37 -0.27
N SER A 33 -16.16 52.51 0.63
CA SER A 33 -16.58 52.35 2.04
C SER A 33 -18.05 52.04 2.32
N THR A 34 -18.35 50.74 2.40
CA THR A 34 -19.33 50.22 3.36
C THR A 34 -18.76 48.92 3.92
N ALA A 35 -18.43 48.95 5.20
CA ALA A 35 -17.95 47.83 5.97
C ALA A 35 -19.03 46.74 6.00
N GLN A 36 -18.83 45.65 5.25
CA GLN A 36 -19.63 44.44 5.42
C GLN A 36 -18.85 43.19 5.03
N GLN A 37 -18.42 42.49 6.07
CA GLN A 37 -18.18 41.04 6.19
C GLN A 37 -18.08 40.22 4.89
N VAL A 38 -16.86 39.82 4.54
CA VAL A 38 -16.60 38.49 3.97
C VAL A 38 -15.42 37.93 4.75
N GLY A 39 -15.66 36.77 5.36
CA GLY A 39 -14.83 36.19 6.40
C GLY A 39 -13.37 36.03 5.99
N SER A 40 -12.52 36.47 6.91
CA SER A 40 -11.18 35.92 7.07
C SER A 40 -11.26 34.41 7.32
N GLU A 41 -11.22 33.59 6.27
CA GLU A 41 -10.80 32.19 6.36
C GLU A 41 -9.27 32.12 6.54
N SER A 42 -8.81 32.81 7.59
CA SER A 42 -7.47 32.69 8.13
C SER A 42 -7.57 31.86 9.40
N ALA A 43 -6.69 30.86 9.51
CA ALA A 43 -6.58 29.89 10.58
C ALA A 43 -7.63 28.76 10.60
N ALA A 44 -7.58 27.90 9.58
CA ALA A 44 -7.94 26.49 9.79
C ALA A 44 -7.02 25.90 10.88
N LYS A 45 -7.55 25.90 12.11
CA LYS A 45 -7.09 25.16 13.28
C LYS A 45 -6.54 23.80 12.84
N PRO A 46 -5.34 23.36 13.29
CA PRO A 46 -4.83 22.06 12.90
C PRO A 46 -5.85 21.02 13.38
N ALA A 47 -6.52 20.37 12.43
CA ALA A 47 -7.39 19.25 12.73
C ALA A 47 -6.55 18.28 13.57
N ARG A 48 -7.00 17.98 14.79
CA ARG A 48 -6.43 16.91 15.63
C ARG A 48 -6.56 15.61 14.84
N GLY A 49 -5.58 15.33 13.99
CA GLY A 49 -5.53 14.22 13.05
C GLY A 49 -5.28 12.93 13.81
N GLY A 50 -6.34 12.33 14.30
CA GLY A 50 -6.32 11.09 15.05
C GLY A 50 -7.74 10.55 15.20
N GLY A 51 -8.50 10.51 14.11
CA GLY A 51 -9.79 9.83 14.12
C GLY A 51 -9.61 8.35 14.44
N VAL A 52 -10.62 7.73 15.06
CA VAL A 52 -10.65 6.28 15.28
C VAL A 52 -10.66 5.52 13.94
N LEU A 53 -11.17 6.15 12.88
CA LEU A 53 -11.39 5.53 11.58
C LEU A 53 -10.10 5.05 10.87
N PRO A 54 -9.04 5.86 10.69
CA PRO A 54 -7.77 5.36 10.12
C PRO A 54 -7.14 4.23 10.92
N TRP A 55 -7.24 4.29 12.26
CA TRP A 55 -6.74 3.24 13.13
C TRP A 55 -7.56 1.96 13.03
N ALA A 56 -8.89 2.06 12.98
CA ALA A 56 -9.78 0.92 12.79
C ALA A 56 -9.51 0.22 11.45
N LEU A 57 -9.28 0.98 10.38
CA LEU A 57 -8.92 0.43 9.07
C LEU A 57 -7.54 -0.23 9.08
N ALA A 58 -6.56 0.35 9.78
CA ALA A 58 -5.24 -0.26 9.94
C ALA A 58 -5.33 -1.58 10.71
N VAL A 59 -6.10 -1.61 11.82
CA VAL A 59 -6.34 -2.84 12.60
C VAL A 59 -7.07 -3.88 11.77
N ALA A 60 -8.11 -3.51 11.03
CA ALA A 60 -8.81 -4.42 10.12
C ALA A 60 -7.85 -5.03 9.09
N GLY A 61 -6.94 -4.22 8.54
CA GLY A 61 -5.90 -4.69 7.61
C GLY A 61 -4.85 -5.62 8.23
N MET A 62 -4.67 -5.60 9.56
CA MET A 62 -3.76 -6.51 10.27
C MET A 62 -4.38 -7.89 10.54
N ILE A 63 -5.71 -8.01 10.55
CA ILE A 63 -6.42 -9.27 10.86
C ILE A 63 -6.03 -10.39 9.88
N PRO A 64 -6.02 -10.20 8.55
CA PRO A 64 -5.64 -11.28 7.63
C PRO A 64 -4.19 -11.74 7.81
N PHE A 65 -3.28 -10.83 8.17
CA PHE A 65 -1.89 -11.19 8.45
C PHE A 65 -1.76 -12.08 9.68
N ALA A 66 -2.56 -11.84 10.73
CA ALA A 66 -2.56 -12.68 11.92
C ALA A 66 -3.25 -14.03 11.63
N ALA A 67 -4.43 -13.99 11.02
CA ALA A 67 -5.25 -15.16 10.72
C ALA A 67 -4.57 -16.15 9.75
N LEU A 68 -3.87 -15.65 8.73
CA LEU A 68 -3.23 -16.48 7.71
C LEU A 68 -1.81 -16.94 8.08
N THR A 69 -1.28 -16.55 9.24
CA THR A 69 -0.03 -17.16 9.72
C THR A 69 -0.22 -18.65 9.97
N PRO A 70 0.82 -19.50 9.86
CA PRO A 70 0.70 -20.92 10.15
C PRO A 70 0.11 -21.21 11.54
N ILE A 71 0.52 -20.41 12.53
CA ILE A 71 0.01 -20.48 13.90
C ILE A 71 -1.46 -20.04 13.97
N GLY A 72 -1.83 -18.98 13.25
CA GLY A 72 -3.21 -18.51 13.17
C GLY A 72 -4.14 -19.49 12.45
N ALA A 73 -3.65 -20.13 11.38
CA ALA A 73 -4.38 -21.12 10.61
C ALA A 73 -4.65 -22.39 11.44
N GLU A 74 -3.66 -22.84 12.23
CA GLU A 74 -3.83 -23.93 13.19
C GLU A 74 -4.80 -23.56 14.31
N ALA A 75 -4.70 -22.34 14.85
CA ALA A 75 -5.64 -21.85 15.87
C ALA A 75 -7.08 -21.77 15.34
N LEU A 76 -7.28 -21.32 14.10
CA LEU A 76 -8.59 -21.26 13.44
C LEU A 76 -9.15 -22.65 13.09
N GLY A 77 -8.28 -23.59 12.70
CA GLY A 77 -8.66 -24.98 12.43
C GLY A 77 -9.03 -25.78 13.68
N GLY A 78 -8.61 -25.32 14.86
CA GLY A 78 -8.96 -25.91 16.16
C GLY A 78 -10.26 -25.40 16.78
N VAL A 79 -10.95 -24.45 16.16
CA VAL A 79 -12.26 -23.96 16.64
C VAL A 79 -13.37 -24.74 15.93
N GLU A 80 -14.02 -25.65 16.66
CA GLU A 80 -15.10 -26.51 16.14
C GLU A 80 -16.20 -25.72 15.41
N GLU A 81 -16.60 -24.55 15.93
CA GLU A 81 -17.63 -23.67 15.36
C GLU A 81 -17.27 -23.14 13.96
N LEU A 82 -15.99 -22.88 13.70
CA LEU A 82 -15.51 -22.35 12.42
C LEU A 82 -15.40 -23.45 11.36
N LYS A 83 -15.24 -24.71 11.77
CA LYS A 83 -15.15 -25.87 10.88
C LYS A 83 -16.45 -26.14 10.13
N GLN A 84 -17.58 -25.67 10.65
CA GLN A 84 -18.89 -25.75 10.01
C GLN A 84 -19.06 -24.76 8.85
N VAL A 85 -18.17 -23.78 8.70
CA VAL A 85 -18.23 -22.79 7.62
C VAL A 85 -17.75 -23.43 6.30
N PRO A 86 -18.62 -23.59 5.29
CA PRO A 86 -18.21 -24.18 4.02
C PRO A 86 -17.16 -23.30 3.33
N GLY A 87 -16.03 -23.91 2.97
CA GLY A 87 -14.92 -23.23 2.28
C GLY A 87 -13.75 -22.80 3.16
N LEU A 88 -13.88 -22.83 4.50
CA LEU A 88 -12.77 -22.49 5.41
C LEU A 88 -11.59 -23.45 5.23
N GLU A 89 -11.84 -24.75 5.02
CA GLU A 89 -10.78 -25.72 4.78
C GLU A 89 -9.95 -25.40 3.53
N CYS A 90 -10.58 -24.96 2.43
CA CYS A 90 -9.86 -24.50 1.24
C CYS A 90 -9.00 -23.25 1.51
N VAL A 91 -9.52 -22.32 2.32
CA VAL A 91 -8.79 -21.10 2.70
C VAL A 91 -7.58 -21.45 3.58
N LEU A 92 -7.76 -22.31 4.57
CA LEU A 92 -6.67 -22.76 5.46
C LEU A 92 -5.62 -23.57 4.71
N ALA A 93 -6.03 -24.44 3.76
CA ALA A 93 -5.12 -25.20 2.91
C ALA A 93 -4.24 -24.30 2.03
N ARG A 94 -4.73 -23.13 1.60
CA ARG A 94 -4.01 -22.16 0.79
C ARG A 94 -3.54 -20.93 1.57
N SER A 95 -3.54 -20.99 2.90
CA SER A 95 -3.23 -19.87 3.79
C SER A 95 -1.90 -19.17 3.44
N SER A 96 -0.84 -19.94 3.16
CA SER A 96 0.48 -19.39 2.81
C SER A 96 0.49 -18.60 1.48
N GLU A 97 -0.31 -19.01 0.50
CA GLU A 97 -0.44 -18.32 -0.79
C GLU A 97 -1.28 -17.04 -0.62
N LEU A 98 -2.36 -17.13 0.15
CA LEU A 98 -3.22 -16.00 0.49
C LEU A 98 -2.47 -14.92 1.28
N GLN A 99 -1.62 -15.32 2.23
CA GLN A 99 -0.81 -14.38 3.00
C GLN A 99 0.18 -13.62 2.11
N ARG A 100 0.85 -14.33 1.18
CA ARG A 100 1.83 -13.74 0.24
C ARG A 100 1.15 -12.80 -0.76
N THR A 101 0.03 -13.21 -1.33
CA THR A 101 -0.74 -12.38 -2.26
C THR A 101 -1.33 -11.17 -1.56
N TYR A 102 -1.86 -11.32 -0.34
CA TYR A 102 -2.31 -10.20 0.46
C TYR A 102 -1.17 -9.22 0.76
N ALA A 103 0.00 -9.70 1.17
CA ALA A 103 1.18 -8.85 1.36
C ALA A 103 1.56 -8.07 0.09
N ALA A 104 1.47 -8.69 -1.09
CA ALA A 104 1.74 -8.02 -2.36
C ALA A 104 0.67 -6.97 -2.73
N THR A 105 -0.59 -7.18 -2.37
CA THR A 105 -1.64 -6.15 -2.56
C THR A 105 -1.41 -4.93 -1.68
N ILE A 106 -1.05 -5.13 -0.42
CA ILE A 106 -0.66 -4.06 0.52
C ILE A 106 0.57 -3.34 -0.03
N VAL A 107 1.65 -4.09 -0.27
CA VAL A 107 2.69 -3.86 -1.30
C VAL A 107 2.42 -2.70 -2.27
N SER A 108 1.48 -3.00 -3.15
CA SER A 108 1.14 -2.19 -4.30
C SER A 108 0.36 -0.94 -3.92
N PHE A 109 -0.53 -1.03 -2.93
CA PHE A 109 -1.27 0.12 -2.40
C PHE A 109 -0.33 1.18 -1.81
N LEU A 110 0.76 0.74 -1.16
CA LEU A 110 1.76 1.63 -0.58
C LEU A 110 2.47 2.51 -1.63
N GLY A 111 2.73 1.94 -2.81
CA GLY A 111 3.28 2.68 -3.94
C GLY A 111 2.34 3.77 -4.45
N ALA A 112 1.03 3.48 -4.49
CA ALA A 112 0.01 4.44 -4.94
C ALA A 112 -0.10 5.68 -4.03
N VAL A 113 0.10 5.54 -2.71
CA VAL A 113 0.12 6.67 -1.77
C VAL A 113 1.21 7.68 -2.15
N HIS A 114 2.38 7.21 -2.61
CA HIS A 114 3.47 8.08 -3.03
C HIS A 114 3.13 8.87 -4.29
N TRP A 115 2.44 8.27 -5.27
CA TRP A 115 1.89 8.99 -6.42
C TRP A 115 0.89 10.07 -5.98
N GLY A 116 -0.02 9.74 -5.07
CA GLY A 116 -1.00 10.70 -4.53
C GLY A 116 -0.33 11.93 -3.91
N THR A 117 0.70 11.73 -3.07
CA THR A 117 1.46 12.85 -2.49
C THR A 117 2.33 13.60 -3.49
N ALA A 118 2.78 12.94 -4.57
CA ALA A 118 3.54 13.55 -5.64
C ALA A 118 2.69 14.48 -6.49
N LEU A 119 1.45 14.09 -6.79
CA LEU A 119 0.49 14.91 -7.53
C LEU A 119 -0.06 16.07 -6.69
N ALA A 120 -0.26 15.86 -5.38
CA ALA A 120 -0.79 16.89 -4.48
C ALA A 120 0.21 18.03 -4.19
N GLN A 121 1.51 17.78 -4.32
CA GLN A 121 2.56 18.78 -4.13
C GLN A 121 3.44 18.87 -5.37
N PRO A 122 2.94 19.54 -6.43
CA PRO A 122 3.75 19.80 -7.61
C PRO A 122 4.98 20.62 -7.24
N PRO A 123 6.12 20.48 -7.95
CA PRO A 123 7.37 21.11 -7.57
C PRO A 123 7.24 22.64 -7.69
N VAL A 124 7.15 23.34 -6.56
CA VAL A 124 7.18 24.80 -6.54
C VAL A 124 8.64 25.25 -6.55
N GLY A 125 9.08 25.89 -7.64
CA GLY A 125 10.35 26.62 -7.74
C GLY A 125 11.64 25.81 -7.57
N GLY A 126 12.31 25.47 -8.67
CA GLY A 126 13.74 25.11 -8.66
C GLY A 126 14.12 23.70 -8.18
N SER A 127 13.14 22.85 -7.81
CA SER A 127 13.43 21.44 -7.52
C SER A 127 13.97 20.74 -8.78
N PRO A 128 15.16 20.10 -8.74
CA PRO A 128 15.72 19.48 -9.92
C PRO A 128 14.78 18.40 -10.47
N ALA A 129 14.44 18.47 -11.76
CA ALA A 129 13.48 17.57 -12.41
C ALA A 129 13.74 16.07 -12.11
N ARG A 130 15.00 15.69 -11.92
CA ARG A 130 15.42 14.34 -11.50
C ARG A 130 14.79 13.85 -10.19
N PHE A 131 14.64 14.72 -9.18
CA PHE A 131 14.08 14.34 -7.88
C PHE A 131 12.58 14.08 -7.96
N VAL A 132 11.91 14.76 -8.89
CA VAL A 132 10.48 14.59 -9.17
C VAL A 132 10.25 13.26 -9.88
N SER A 133 11.04 12.97 -10.93
CA SER A 133 10.99 11.68 -11.64
C SER A 133 11.31 10.49 -10.73
N LEU A 134 12.32 10.60 -9.87
CA LEU A 134 12.66 9.55 -8.90
C LEU A 134 11.50 9.24 -7.93
N ARG A 135 10.71 10.26 -7.56
CA ARG A 135 9.54 10.09 -6.68
C ARG A 135 8.40 9.35 -7.36
N TYR A 136 8.21 9.57 -8.67
CA TYR A 136 7.27 8.81 -9.49
C TYR A 136 7.72 7.36 -9.72
N LEU A 137 9.01 7.15 -10.01
CA LEU A 137 9.58 5.80 -10.13
C LEU A 137 9.40 5.00 -8.84
N TRP A 138 9.58 5.66 -7.68
CA TRP A 138 9.39 5.03 -6.39
C TRP A 138 7.94 4.63 -6.08
N GLY A 139 6.95 5.21 -6.76
CA GLY A 139 5.58 4.78 -6.57
C GLY A 139 5.24 3.46 -7.27
N VAL A 140 6.03 3.05 -8.27
CA VAL A 140 5.84 1.79 -9.01
C VAL A 140 6.79 0.69 -8.54
N SER A 141 7.97 1.07 -8.03
CA SER A 141 8.98 0.10 -7.57
C SER A 141 8.46 -0.89 -6.52
N PRO A 142 7.62 -0.55 -5.52
CA PRO A 142 7.18 -1.50 -4.52
C PRO A 142 6.25 -2.56 -5.10
N SER A 143 5.36 -2.18 -6.02
CA SER A 143 4.47 -3.11 -6.71
C SER A 143 5.25 -4.11 -7.57
N LEU A 144 6.28 -3.64 -8.28
CA LEU A 144 7.15 -4.51 -9.07
C LEU A 144 8.01 -5.44 -8.20
N LEU A 145 8.54 -4.94 -7.08
CA LEU A 145 9.28 -5.75 -6.12
C LEU A 145 8.39 -6.82 -5.48
N ALA A 146 7.16 -6.47 -5.11
CA ALA A 146 6.19 -7.40 -4.54
C ALA A 146 5.77 -8.47 -5.56
N TRP A 147 5.47 -8.06 -6.79
CA TRP A 147 5.14 -8.98 -7.87
C TRP A 147 6.32 -9.90 -8.22
N GLY A 148 7.54 -9.35 -8.35
CA GLY A 148 8.74 -10.14 -8.60
C GLY A 148 9.05 -11.13 -7.47
N SER A 149 8.75 -10.75 -6.22
CA SER A 149 8.92 -11.65 -5.07
C SER A 149 7.95 -12.83 -5.11
N LEU A 150 6.76 -12.70 -5.70
CA LEU A 150 5.83 -13.82 -5.88
C LEU A 150 6.34 -14.88 -6.87
N ALA A 151 7.21 -14.49 -7.82
CA ALA A 151 7.82 -15.43 -8.76
C ALA A 151 8.96 -16.24 -8.13
N LEU A 152 9.43 -15.86 -6.94
CA LEU A 152 10.54 -16.52 -6.25
C LEU A 152 10.05 -17.72 -5.40
N PRO A 153 10.94 -18.69 -5.09
CA PRO A 153 10.63 -19.76 -4.15
C PRO A 153 10.22 -19.23 -2.78
N GLU A 154 9.42 -20.00 -2.05
CA GLU A 154 8.72 -19.56 -0.84
C GLU A 154 9.58 -18.77 0.17
N VAL A 155 10.80 -19.21 0.47
CA VAL A 155 11.70 -18.52 1.41
C VAL A 155 12.18 -17.17 0.89
N TRP A 156 12.50 -17.09 -0.40
CA TRP A 156 12.92 -15.85 -1.05
C TRP A 156 11.76 -14.89 -1.27
N CYS A 157 10.55 -15.43 -1.45
CA CYS A 157 9.33 -14.66 -1.52
C CYS A 157 9.12 -13.85 -0.23
N TYR A 158 9.10 -14.51 0.94
CA TYR A 158 8.91 -13.81 2.21
C TYR A 158 9.99 -12.77 2.51
N SER A 159 11.26 -13.05 2.21
CA SER A 159 12.35 -12.09 2.42
C SER A 159 12.23 -10.87 1.49
N GLY A 160 11.84 -11.08 0.23
CA GLY A 160 11.54 -10.02 -0.73
C GLY A 160 10.37 -9.13 -0.29
N MET A 161 9.27 -9.74 0.19
CA MET A 161 8.13 -8.99 0.75
C MET A 161 8.55 -8.14 1.96
N ILE A 162 9.30 -8.72 2.92
CA ILE A 162 9.79 -7.98 4.09
C ILE A 162 10.68 -6.81 3.64
N GLY A 163 11.61 -7.06 2.71
CA GLY A 163 12.47 -6.03 2.14
C GLY A 163 11.69 -4.89 1.50
N SER A 164 10.64 -5.22 0.73
CA SER A 164 9.76 -4.23 0.09
C SER A 164 8.97 -3.39 1.11
N LEU A 165 8.44 -4.02 2.16
CA LEU A 165 7.75 -3.32 3.26
C LEU A 165 8.69 -2.37 4.01
N LEU A 166 9.89 -2.83 4.35
CA LEU A 166 10.90 -2.02 5.04
C LEU A 166 11.40 -0.86 4.17
N SER A 167 11.56 -1.08 2.87
CA SER A 167 11.92 -0.04 1.91
C SER A 167 10.84 1.03 1.84
N CYS A 168 9.57 0.64 1.76
CA CYS A 168 8.44 1.58 1.81
C CYS A 168 8.43 2.37 3.11
N TYR A 169 8.61 1.70 4.25
CA TYR A 169 8.65 2.35 5.56
C TYR A 169 9.81 3.35 5.70
N ALA A 170 10.99 3.02 5.17
CA ALA A 170 12.13 3.93 5.16
C ALA A 170 11.83 5.20 4.35
N VAL A 171 11.15 5.06 3.20
CA VAL A 171 10.75 6.21 2.38
C VAL A 171 9.61 7.01 3.01
N ASP A 172 8.62 6.35 3.62
CA ASP A 172 7.57 7.03 4.39
C ASP A 172 8.19 7.90 5.50
N ARG A 173 9.17 7.34 6.23
CA ARG A 173 9.89 8.07 7.29
C ARG A 173 10.67 9.25 6.73
N ALA A 174 11.30 9.10 5.56
CA ALA A 174 12.00 10.20 4.89
C ALA A 174 11.01 11.29 4.40
N ALA A 175 9.82 10.90 3.93
CA ALA A 175 8.78 11.82 3.49
C ALA A 175 8.17 12.62 4.67
N VAL A 176 7.93 11.97 5.81
CA VAL A 176 7.48 12.65 7.04
C VAL A 176 8.54 13.64 7.53
N LYS A 177 9.83 13.27 7.55
CA LYS A 177 10.93 14.18 7.91
C LYS A 177 11.01 15.43 7.01
N ARG A 178 10.54 15.33 5.77
CA ARG A 178 10.49 16.43 4.79
C ARG A 178 9.16 17.19 4.82
N ASN A 179 8.30 16.95 5.81
CA ASN A 179 6.95 17.52 5.94
C ASN A 179 6.04 17.27 4.71
N LEU A 180 6.30 16.21 3.95
CA LEU A 180 5.47 15.79 2.81
C LEU A 180 4.27 14.95 3.24
N LEU A 181 4.35 14.35 4.41
CA LEU A 181 3.32 13.53 5.03
C LEU A 181 3.07 14.03 6.45
N PRO A 182 1.82 14.00 6.94
CA PRO A 182 1.51 14.42 8.28
C PRO A 182 2.08 13.43 9.31
N ASN A 183 2.53 13.95 10.46
CA ASN A 183 3.22 13.17 11.49
C ASN A 183 2.37 12.03 12.09
N TRP A 184 1.03 12.12 12.04
CA TRP A 184 0.13 11.08 12.53
C TRP A 184 0.09 9.82 11.64
N TYR A 185 0.56 9.90 10.40
CA TYR A 185 0.59 8.76 9.47
C TYR A 185 1.66 7.73 9.86
N LEU A 186 2.81 8.21 10.36
CA LEU A 186 3.94 7.35 10.71
C LEU A 186 3.63 6.32 11.81
N PRO A 187 2.98 6.66 12.96
CA PRO A 187 2.67 5.67 14.00
C PRO A 187 1.70 4.58 13.54
N ILE A 188 0.70 4.93 12.72
CA ILE A 188 -0.21 3.95 12.11
C ILE A 188 0.60 3.01 11.21
N ARG A 189 1.44 3.59 10.37
CA ARG A 189 2.29 2.83 9.46
C ARG A 189 3.26 1.91 10.19
N THR A 190 3.91 2.38 11.25
CA THR A 190 4.82 1.55 12.06
C THR A 190 4.10 0.33 12.60
N SER A 191 2.89 0.49 13.15
CA SER A 191 2.15 -0.64 13.73
C SER A 191 1.83 -1.70 12.66
N ALA A 192 1.33 -1.27 11.50
CA ALA A 192 1.01 -2.17 10.39
C ALA A 192 2.26 -2.85 9.81
N THR A 193 3.36 -2.11 9.60
CA THR A 193 4.61 -2.68 9.07
C THR A 193 5.24 -3.66 10.07
N THR A 194 5.21 -3.36 11.38
CA THR A 194 5.73 -4.27 12.41
C THR A 194 4.94 -5.57 12.44
N VAL A 195 3.60 -5.52 12.46
CA VAL A 195 2.76 -6.73 12.47
C VAL A 195 2.94 -7.53 11.18
N ALA A 196 2.94 -6.88 10.02
CA ALA A 196 3.16 -7.56 8.74
C ALA A 196 4.56 -8.20 8.67
N THR A 197 5.60 -7.50 9.11
CA THR A 197 6.98 -8.02 9.12
C THR A 197 7.13 -9.19 10.09
N LEU A 198 6.54 -9.12 11.28
CA LEU A 198 6.57 -10.23 12.24
C LEU A 198 5.81 -11.46 11.72
N SER A 199 4.62 -11.26 11.14
CA SER A 199 3.80 -12.31 10.54
C SER A 199 4.53 -13.02 9.38
N LEU A 200 5.13 -12.24 8.47
CA LEU A 200 5.91 -12.77 7.36
C LEU A 200 7.22 -13.41 7.85
N GLY A 201 7.86 -12.84 8.87
CA GLY A 201 9.08 -13.37 9.48
C GLY A 201 8.87 -14.72 10.17
N CYS A 202 7.74 -14.88 10.87
CA CYS A 202 7.34 -16.18 11.44
C CYS A 202 7.15 -17.23 10.34
N SER A 203 6.48 -16.86 9.25
CA SER A 203 6.24 -17.74 8.10
C SER A 203 7.54 -18.13 7.38
N LEU A 204 8.46 -17.16 7.24
CA LEU A 204 9.82 -17.37 6.73
C LEU A 204 10.62 -18.33 7.60
N TYR A 205 10.59 -18.16 8.92
CA TYR A 205 11.30 -19.03 9.87
C TYR A 205 10.82 -20.48 9.76
N LEU A 206 9.50 -20.68 9.71
CA LEU A 206 8.90 -22.01 9.55
C LEU A 206 9.27 -22.64 8.20
N ALA A 207 9.18 -21.89 7.10
CA ALA A 207 9.60 -22.37 5.79
C ALA A 207 11.09 -22.77 5.77
N TRP A 208 11.96 -21.95 6.39
CA TRP A 208 13.38 -22.24 6.50
C TRP A 208 13.69 -23.50 7.32
N SER A 209 12.99 -23.69 8.44
CA SER A 209 13.12 -24.88 9.29
C SER A 209 12.77 -26.17 8.52
N LYS A 210 11.67 -26.14 7.75
CA LYS A 210 11.23 -27.27 6.90
C LYS A 210 12.25 -27.61 5.82
N MET A 211 12.83 -26.61 5.15
CA MET A 211 13.89 -26.85 4.16
C MET A 211 15.13 -27.49 4.80
N SER A 212 15.53 -27.02 5.98
CA SER A 212 16.70 -27.53 6.69
C SER A 212 16.52 -28.99 7.12
N GLN A 213 15.32 -29.39 7.55
CA GLN A 213 15.00 -30.77 7.87
C GLN A 213 15.03 -31.68 6.63
N ARG A 214 14.44 -31.24 5.51
CA ARG A 214 14.47 -31.99 4.24
C ARG A 214 15.90 -32.22 3.75
N ALA A 215 16.76 -31.22 3.87
CA ALA A 215 18.17 -31.32 3.49
C ALA A 215 18.98 -32.26 4.40
N LYS A 216 18.61 -32.41 5.68
CA LYS A 216 19.20 -33.39 6.59
C LYS A 216 18.71 -34.81 6.30
N ALA A 217 17.41 -34.99 6.10
CA ALA A 217 16.81 -36.29 5.77
C ALA A 217 17.34 -36.88 4.46
N ALA A 218 17.55 -36.04 3.43
CA ALA A 218 18.13 -36.47 2.16
C ALA A 218 19.57 -37.00 2.31
N ARG A 219 20.39 -36.34 3.15
CA ARG A 219 21.77 -36.77 3.44
C ARG A 219 21.85 -38.05 4.25
N GLY A 220 20.87 -38.29 5.14
CA GLY A 220 20.81 -39.52 5.93
C GLY A 220 20.54 -40.77 5.08
N ARG A 221 19.71 -40.66 4.03
CA ARG A 221 19.42 -41.78 3.11
C ARG A 221 20.63 -42.17 2.26
N THR A 222 21.36 -41.19 1.73
CA THR A 222 22.53 -41.46 0.89
C THR A 222 23.68 -42.14 1.65
N GLY A 223 23.73 -42.00 2.97
CA GLY A 223 24.76 -42.63 3.80
C GLY A 223 24.45 -44.05 4.28
N SER A 224 23.20 -44.53 4.16
CA SER A 224 22.85 -45.93 4.50
C SER A 224 22.96 -46.89 3.31
N ASP A 225 23.01 -46.35 2.09
CA ASP A 225 23.04 -47.12 0.84
C ASP A 225 24.47 -47.33 0.32
N SER A 226 25.49 -46.88 1.08
CA SER A 226 26.93 -47.02 0.78
C SER A 226 27.58 -47.98 1.76
#